data_AF-A0A8J2AKY3-F1
#
_entry.id   AF-A0A8J2AKY3-F1
#
_cell.length_a   1.000
_cell.length_b   1.000
_cell.length_c   1.000
_cell.angle_alpha   90.00
_cell.angle_beta   90.00
_cell.angle_gamma   90.00
#
_symmetry.space_group_name_H-M   'P 1'
#
loop_
_entity.id
_entity.type
_entity.pdbx_description
1 polymer ?
#
loop_
_entity_poly.entity_id
_entity_poly.type
_entity_poly.pdbx_seq_one_letter_code
_entity_poly.pdbx_strand_id
1 'polypeptide(L)'
;MTTRGVPPKTAAPPPPPPPRPNALHPLLRELGVTKEQAYALGATALLLGSVYQARSLGGVAVLAVTASLVLVPAPTQESFQPFFKSWFLNKYMAAAGKCYRDYLKRKSKKEDAISAIGTTVTRWFQKATEDLNNTLFYELSVKHALPSANRINILNAFRLVQVNLGSPQRPTWFTFIGAYNMWIWVPLIWTQQGIAMDLTMACQDGGLLNYADQAQGRR
;
A
#
# COMPACT_ATOMS: atom_id res chain seq x y z
N MET A 1 10.15 -59.52 8.89
CA MET A 1 8.71 -59.24 8.92
C MET A 1 8.53 -57.77 9.25
N THR A 2 8.33 -56.94 8.23
CA THR A 2 8.22 -55.48 8.35
C THR A 2 6.74 -55.12 8.34
N THR A 3 6.23 -54.65 9.48
CA THR A 3 4.84 -54.23 9.64
C THR A 3 4.60 -52.95 8.87
N ARG A 4 3.79 -53.02 7.79
CA ARG A 4 3.29 -51.85 7.06
C ARG A 4 2.33 -51.09 7.97
N GLY A 5 2.76 -49.93 8.45
CA GLY A 5 1.94 -48.99 9.20
C GLY A 5 0.80 -48.44 8.32
N VAL A 6 -0.42 -48.53 8.82
CA VAL A 6 -1.61 -47.94 8.21
C VAL A 6 -1.48 -46.41 8.27
N PRO A 7 -1.63 -45.69 7.15
CA PRO A 7 -1.53 -44.23 7.17
C PRO A 7 -2.66 -43.62 8.01
N PRO A 8 -2.36 -42.60 8.84
CA PRO A 8 -3.35 -41.97 9.69
C PRO A 8 -4.43 -41.30 8.84
N LYS A 9 -5.69 -41.61 9.18
CA LYS A 9 -6.90 -41.05 8.58
C LYS A 9 -6.86 -39.53 8.73
N THR A 10 -6.65 -38.82 7.62
CA THR A 10 -6.60 -37.36 7.56
C THR A 10 -7.95 -36.80 7.99
N ALA A 11 -7.99 -36.14 9.15
CA ALA A 11 -9.19 -35.47 9.63
C ALA A 11 -9.55 -34.33 8.65
N ALA A 12 -10.84 -34.23 8.31
CA ALA A 12 -11.33 -33.16 7.45
C ALA A 12 -10.99 -31.79 8.08
N PRO A 13 -10.54 -30.81 7.29
CA PRO A 13 -10.24 -29.47 7.80
C PRO A 13 -11.52 -28.86 8.40
N PRO A 14 -11.41 -28.14 9.53
CA PRO A 14 -12.56 -27.49 10.15
C PRO A 14 -13.17 -26.46 9.17
N PRO A 15 -14.49 -26.26 9.20
CA PRO A 15 -15.15 -25.26 8.37
C PRO A 15 -14.56 -23.86 8.67
N PRO A 16 -14.41 -23.00 7.64
CA PRO A 16 -13.89 -21.66 7.85
C PRO A 16 -14.79 -20.86 8.82
N PRO A 17 -14.20 -20.02 9.68
CA PRO A 17 -14.99 -19.20 10.59
C PRO A 17 -15.88 -18.24 9.79
N PRO A 18 -17.10 -17.94 10.28
CA PRO A 18 -17.98 -16.99 9.62
C PRO A 18 -17.31 -15.62 9.51
N PRO A 19 -17.50 -14.89 8.40
CA PRO A 19 -16.89 -13.58 8.20
C PRO A 19 -17.29 -12.64 9.35
N ARG A 20 -16.30 -12.01 9.99
CA ARG A 20 -16.56 -11.00 11.04
C ARG A 20 -17.33 -9.85 10.40
N PRO A 21 -18.52 -9.48 10.92
CA PRO A 21 -19.22 -8.31 10.44
C PRO A 21 -18.36 -7.07 10.68
N ASN A 22 -18.09 -6.31 9.62
CA ASN A 22 -17.44 -5.01 9.69
C ASN A 22 -18.25 -4.13 10.65
N ALA A 23 -17.75 -3.94 11.86
CA ALA A 23 -18.47 -3.27 12.93
C ALA A 23 -18.67 -1.80 12.57
N LEU A 24 -19.88 -1.47 12.12
CA LEU A 24 -20.37 -0.10 12.14
C LEU A 24 -20.52 0.33 13.60
N HIS A 25 -20.28 1.61 13.89
CA HIS A 25 -20.47 2.18 15.22
C HIS A 25 -21.89 1.84 15.74
N PRO A 26 -22.05 1.35 16.98
CA PRO A 26 -23.32 0.79 17.48
C PRO A 26 -24.51 1.74 17.35
N LEU A 27 -24.26 3.05 17.47
CA LEU A 27 -25.28 4.11 17.30
C LEU A 27 -25.91 4.15 15.89
N LEU A 28 -25.15 3.84 14.84
CA LEU A 28 -25.66 3.86 13.47
C LEU A 28 -26.54 2.63 13.17
N ARG A 29 -26.34 1.54 13.92
CA ARG A 29 -27.10 0.29 13.77
C ARG A 29 -28.50 0.41 14.38
N GLU A 30 -28.62 1.08 15.52
CA GLU A 30 -29.93 1.29 16.17
C GLU A 30 -30.86 2.20 15.36
N LEU A 31 -30.30 3.12 14.56
CA LEU A 31 -31.07 4.02 13.70
C LEU A 31 -31.47 3.39 12.35
N GLY A 32 -31.05 2.15 12.05
CA GLY A 32 -31.33 1.49 10.77
C GLY A 32 -30.72 2.21 9.55
N VAL A 33 -29.79 3.14 9.77
CA VAL A 33 -29.21 4.00 8.74
C VAL A 33 -28.17 3.21 7.95
N THR A 34 -28.36 3.12 6.64
CA THR A 34 -27.37 2.48 5.76
C THR A 34 -26.10 3.33 5.68
N LYS A 35 -24.96 2.71 5.31
CA LYS A 35 -23.68 3.46 5.16
C LYS A 35 -23.81 4.68 4.25
N GLU A 36 -24.53 4.53 3.15
CA GLU A 36 -24.75 5.60 2.18
C GLU A 36 -25.56 6.75 2.78
N GLN A 37 -26.59 6.44 3.58
CA GLN A 37 -27.37 7.44 4.30
C GLN A 37 -26.55 8.14 5.39
N ALA A 38 -25.65 7.42 6.08
CA ALA A 38 -24.77 8.02 7.07
C ALA A 38 -23.81 9.05 6.43
N TYR A 39 -23.26 8.74 5.25
CA TYR A 39 -22.44 9.69 4.48
C TYR A 39 -23.28 10.88 3.99
N ALA A 40 -24.49 10.64 3.49
CA ALA A 40 -25.38 11.69 3.05
C ALA A 40 -25.76 12.63 4.20
N LEU A 41 -26.06 12.09 5.39
CA LEU A 41 -26.36 12.88 6.60
C LEU A 41 -25.15 13.69 7.07
N GLY A 42 -23.95 13.09 7.09
CA GLY A 42 -22.71 13.80 7.43
C GLY A 42 -22.39 14.95 6.47
N ALA A 43 -22.55 14.72 5.15
CA ALA A 43 -22.39 15.74 4.14
C ALA A 43 -23.44 16.86 4.27
N THR A 44 -24.69 16.50 4.55
CA THR A 44 -25.79 17.46 4.75
C THR A 44 -25.57 18.31 6.01
N ALA A 45 -25.10 17.72 7.10
CA ALA A 45 -24.76 18.45 8.32
C ALA A 45 -23.59 19.43 8.11
N LEU A 46 -22.57 19.03 7.35
CA LEU A 46 -21.46 19.91 6.96
C LEU A 46 -21.93 21.07 6.07
N LEU A 47 -22.81 20.80 5.11
CA LEU A 47 -23.40 21.84 4.26
C LEU A 47 -24.27 22.80 5.08
N LEU A 48 -25.12 22.30 5.99
CA LEU A 48 -25.93 23.15 6.87
C LEU A 48 -25.08 23.98 7.84
N GLY A 49 -24.04 23.39 8.43
CA GLY A 49 -23.12 24.10 9.32
C GLY A 49 -22.34 25.22 8.59
N SER A 50 -22.01 25.00 7.32
CA SER A 50 -21.31 25.99 6.50
C SER A 50 -22.24 27.06 5.93
N VAL A 51 -23.52 26.74 5.65
CA VAL A 51 -24.58 27.75 5.37
C VAL A 51 -24.85 28.61 6.60
N TYR A 52 -24.82 28.03 7.80
CA TYR A 52 -24.95 28.80 9.05
C TYR A 52 -23.77 29.77 9.27
N GLN A 53 -22.54 29.37 8.91
CA GLN A 53 -21.37 30.27 8.91
C GLN A 53 -21.36 31.29 7.75
N ALA A 54 -22.18 31.09 6.71
CA ALA A 54 -22.26 31.95 5.53
C ALA A 54 -22.89 33.34 5.78
N ARG A 55 -23.24 33.69 7.03
CA ARG A 55 -23.41 35.10 7.44
C ARG A 55 -22.11 35.90 7.37
N SER A 56 -20.96 35.23 7.31
CA SER A 56 -19.67 35.83 6.98
C SER A 56 -19.29 35.48 5.53
N LEU A 57 -18.67 36.41 4.81
CA LEU A 57 -18.09 36.17 3.47
C LEU A 57 -17.17 34.93 3.46
N GLY A 58 -16.55 34.60 4.59
CA GLY A 58 -15.73 33.40 4.77
C GLY A 58 -16.52 32.08 4.65
N GLY A 59 -17.74 32.02 5.18
CA GLY A 59 -18.57 30.80 5.09
C GLY A 59 -19.02 30.51 3.65
N VAL A 60 -19.39 31.55 2.90
CA VAL A 60 -19.70 31.43 1.46
C VAL A 60 -18.48 30.97 0.68
N ALA A 61 -17.30 31.52 0.97
CA ALA A 61 -16.05 31.10 0.33
C ALA A 61 -15.71 29.63 0.62
N VAL A 62 -15.83 29.18 1.88
CA VAL A 62 -15.58 27.77 2.25
C VAL A 62 -16.59 26.84 1.58
N LEU A 63 -17.87 27.20 1.50
CA LEU A 63 -18.88 26.44 0.77
C LEU A 63 -18.58 26.38 -0.72
N ALA A 64 -18.25 27.50 -1.34
CA ALA A 64 -17.93 27.57 -2.75
C ALA A 64 -16.68 26.74 -3.07
N VAL A 65 -15.64 26.81 -2.23
CA VAL A 65 -14.47 25.94 -2.34
C VAL A 65 -14.90 24.49 -2.20
N THR A 66 -15.59 24.11 -1.12
CA THR A 66 -15.99 22.71 -0.88
C THR A 66 -16.89 22.15 -2.00
N ALA A 67 -17.84 22.93 -2.50
CA ALA A 67 -18.69 22.56 -3.63
C ALA A 67 -17.88 22.41 -4.92
N SER A 68 -16.97 23.35 -5.20
CA SER A 68 -16.04 23.25 -6.32
C SER A 68 -15.16 22.00 -6.20
N LEU A 69 -14.71 21.68 -4.98
CA LEU A 69 -13.91 20.51 -4.68
C LEU A 69 -14.67 19.19 -4.95
N VAL A 70 -15.99 19.17 -4.76
CA VAL A 70 -16.86 18.01 -5.05
C VAL A 70 -17.17 17.87 -6.54
N LEU A 71 -17.21 18.99 -7.27
CA LEU A 71 -17.48 19.00 -8.72
C LEU A 71 -16.29 18.56 -9.57
N VAL A 72 -15.06 18.59 -9.04
CA VAL A 72 -13.90 18.11 -9.80
C VAL A 72 -13.93 16.58 -9.88
N PRO A 73 -13.87 15.99 -11.09
CA PRO A 73 -13.85 14.55 -11.23
C PRO A 73 -12.62 13.95 -10.53
N ALA A 74 -12.85 12.89 -9.76
CA ALA A 74 -11.78 12.09 -9.21
C ALA A 74 -10.96 11.46 -10.36
N PRO A 75 -9.62 11.30 -10.20
CA PRO A 75 -8.76 10.75 -11.25
C PRO A 75 -9.23 9.36 -11.70
N THR A 76 -9.01 9.01 -12.97
CA THR A 76 -9.39 7.69 -13.48
C THR A 76 -8.44 6.60 -13.01
N GLN A 77 -8.86 5.33 -13.03
CA GLN A 77 -7.96 4.21 -12.75
C GLN A 77 -6.81 4.14 -13.77
N GLU A 78 -7.06 4.49 -15.02
CA GLU A 78 -6.04 4.54 -16.08
C GLU A 78 -4.94 5.55 -15.77
N SER A 79 -5.30 6.70 -15.17
CA SER A 79 -4.32 7.71 -14.74
C SER A 79 -3.46 7.27 -13.56
N PHE A 80 -3.88 6.24 -12.80
CA PHE A 80 -3.10 5.74 -11.66
C PHE A 80 -1.83 5.02 -12.10
N GLN A 81 -1.90 4.21 -13.16
CA GLN A 81 -0.78 3.40 -13.61
C GLN A 81 0.48 4.22 -13.97
N PRO A 82 0.42 5.29 -14.78
CA PRO A 82 1.60 6.11 -15.09
C PRO A 82 2.12 6.83 -13.84
N PHE A 83 1.24 7.32 -12.97
CA PHE A 83 1.63 7.91 -11.69
C PHE A 83 2.39 6.90 -10.81
N PHE A 84 1.80 5.71 -10.63
CA PHE A 84 2.37 4.67 -9.79
C PHE A 84 3.72 4.20 -10.34
N LYS A 85 3.86 4.07 -11.66
CA LYS A 85 5.14 3.78 -12.31
C LYS A 85 6.20 4.81 -11.96
N SER A 86 5.88 6.09 -12.15
CA SER A 86 6.81 7.19 -11.84
C SER A 86 7.19 7.21 -10.37
N TRP A 87 6.21 7.09 -9.46
CA TRP A 87 6.47 7.03 -8.03
C TRP A 87 7.33 5.82 -7.65
N PHE A 88 7.03 4.65 -8.21
CA PHE A 88 7.72 3.40 -7.90
C PHE A 88 9.19 3.45 -8.31
N LEU A 89 9.47 3.88 -9.54
CA LEU A 89 10.83 3.98 -10.07
C LEU A 89 11.63 5.09 -9.37
N ASN A 90 11.03 6.27 -9.17
CA ASN A 90 11.78 7.44 -8.69
C ASN A 90 11.88 7.52 -7.17
N LYS A 91 10.88 7.03 -6.43
CA LYS A 91 10.85 7.13 -4.96
C LYS A 91 11.08 5.78 -4.29
N TYR A 92 10.26 4.78 -4.61
CA TYR A 92 10.31 3.49 -3.94
C TYR A 92 11.63 2.77 -4.21
N MET A 93 12.03 2.63 -5.47
CA MET A 93 13.27 1.93 -5.85
C MET A 93 14.52 2.64 -5.34
N ALA A 94 14.55 3.97 -5.37
CA ALA A 94 15.64 4.74 -4.79
C ALA A 94 15.80 4.47 -3.28
N ALA A 95 14.69 4.44 -2.53
CA ALA A 95 14.69 4.13 -1.10
C ALA A 95 15.07 2.67 -0.83
N ALA A 96 14.46 1.72 -1.54
CA ALA A 96 14.74 0.29 -1.40
C ALA A 96 16.20 -0.04 -1.72
N GLY A 97 16.76 0.53 -2.80
CA GLY A 97 18.16 0.37 -3.18
C GLY A 97 19.12 0.92 -2.12
N LYS A 98 18.81 2.09 -1.52
CA LYS A 98 19.59 2.63 -0.40
C LYS A 98 19.58 1.66 0.78
N CYS A 99 18.42 1.18 1.18
CA CYS A 99 18.27 0.26 2.29
C CYS A 99 18.96 -1.08 2.06
N TYR A 100 18.92 -1.60 0.83
CA TYR A 100 19.63 -2.80 0.45
C TYR A 100 21.15 -2.62 0.55
N ARG A 101 21.69 -1.49 0.07
CA ARG A 101 23.11 -1.16 0.23
C ARG A 101 23.51 -1.04 1.70
N ASP A 102 22.69 -0.40 2.53
CA ASP A 102 22.94 -0.27 3.98
C ASP A 102 22.88 -1.62 4.71
N TYR A 103 21.97 -2.51 4.29
CA TYR A 103 21.92 -3.89 4.76
C TYR A 103 23.20 -4.66 4.39
N LEU A 104 23.60 -4.63 3.12
CA LEU A 104 24.82 -5.30 2.65
C LEU A 104 26.06 -4.78 3.37
N LYS A 105 26.16 -3.45 3.60
CA LYS A 105 27.28 -2.84 4.35
C LYS A 105 27.31 -3.29 5.81
N ARG A 106 26.16 -3.52 6.44
CA ARG A 106 26.10 -4.07 7.81
C ARG A 106 26.47 -5.55 7.83
N LYS A 107 26.06 -6.31 6.82
CA LYS A 107 26.39 -7.73 6.68
C LYS A 107 27.88 -7.95 6.39
N SER A 108 28.47 -7.15 5.49
CA SER A 108 29.90 -7.24 5.15
C SER A 108 30.82 -6.86 6.30
N LYS A 109 30.34 -6.15 7.33
CA LYS A 109 31.12 -5.93 8.56
C LYS A 109 31.18 -7.17 9.46
N LYS A 110 30.29 -8.15 9.24
CA LYS A 110 30.21 -9.40 9.99
C LYS A 110 30.86 -10.58 9.28
N GLU A 111 31.07 -10.50 7.97
CA GLU A 111 31.63 -11.55 7.13
C GLU A 111 32.99 -11.09 6.55
N ASP A 112 34.01 -11.97 6.55
CA ASP A 112 35.41 -11.63 6.27
C ASP A 112 35.69 -10.85 4.98
N ALA A 113 36.77 -10.05 5.02
CA ALA A 113 37.21 -9.10 4.00
C ALA A 113 37.42 -9.67 2.59
N ILE A 114 37.53 -10.99 2.44
CA ILE A 114 37.73 -11.67 1.14
C ILE A 114 36.42 -11.66 0.31
N SER A 115 35.24 -11.58 0.93
CA SER A 115 33.98 -11.39 0.20
C SER A 115 33.85 -9.99 -0.45
N ALA A 116 34.65 -9.02 -0.01
CA ALA A 116 34.54 -7.62 -0.42
C ALA A 116 34.92 -7.37 -1.89
N ILE A 117 35.79 -8.20 -2.49
CA ILE A 117 36.23 -8.06 -3.88
C ILE A 117 35.10 -8.44 -4.85
N GLY A 118 34.36 -9.52 -4.55
CA GLY A 118 33.19 -9.92 -5.33
C GLY A 118 32.12 -8.82 -5.40
N THR A 119 31.91 -8.11 -4.28
CA THR A 119 30.90 -7.03 -4.21
C THR A 119 31.19 -5.81 -5.09
N THR A 120 32.43 -5.59 -5.50
CA THR A 120 32.79 -4.43 -6.36
C THR A 120 32.36 -4.67 -7.81
N VAL A 121 32.53 -5.88 -8.32
CA VAL A 121 32.07 -6.29 -9.66
C VAL A 121 30.55 -6.35 -9.70
N THR A 122 29.89 -6.86 -8.66
CA THR A 122 28.42 -6.86 -8.57
C THR A 122 27.84 -5.45 -8.52
N ARG A 123 28.50 -4.51 -7.81
CA ARG A 123 28.09 -3.08 -7.79
C ARG A 123 28.19 -2.42 -9.16
N TRP A 124 29.20 -2.76 -9.95
CA TRP A 124 29.38 -2.20 -11.29
C TRP A 124 28.30 -2.70 -12.25
N PHE A 125 28.01 -4.01 -12.23
CA PHE A 125 26.90 -4.60 -12.98
C PHE A 125 25.53 -4.09 -12.51
N GLN A 126 25.33 -3.91 -11.20
CA GLN A 126 24.09 -3.34 -10.64
C GLN A 126 23.83 -1.92 -11.15
N LYS A 127 24.86 -1.09 -11.29
CA LYS A 127 24.71 0.30 -11.74
C LYS A 127 24.40 0.41 -13.24
N ALA A 128 24.98 -0.47 -14.06
CA ALA A 128 24.68 -0.52 -15.50
C ALA A 128 23.30 -1.14 -15.81
N THR A 129 22.79 -1.97 -14.91
CA THR A 129 21.47 -2.59 -15.03
C THR A 129 20.40 -1.91 -14.18
N GLU A 130 20.70 -0.79 -13.52
CA GLU A 130 19.75 -0.11 -12.62
C GLU A 130 18.44 0.24 -13.35
N ASP A 131 18.49 0.87 -14.53
CA ASP A 131 17.28 1.26 -15.26
C ASP A 131 16.50 0.06 -15.84
N LEU A 132 17.22 -0.94 -16.37
CA LEU A 132 16.62 -2.13 -16.96
C LEU A 132 16.00 -3.03 -15.88
N ASN A 133 16.71 -3.23 -14.77
CA ASN A 133 16.22 -4.00 -13.64
C ASN A 133 15.07 -3.28 -12.96
N ASN A 134 15.13 -1.96 -12.78
CA ASN A 134 14.03 -1.20 -12.16
C ASN A 134 12.73 -1.35 -12.95
N THR A 135 12.82 -1.32 -14.28
CA THR A 135 11.66 -1.54 -15.16
C THR A 135 11.15 -2.98 -15.05
N LEU A 136 12.03 -3.98 -15.07
CA LEU A 136 11.64 -5.39 -14.93
C LEU A 136 11.02 -5.69 -13.56
N PHE A 137 11.59 -5.14 -12.48
CA PHE A 137 11.01 -5.21 -11.15
C PHE A 137 9.65 -4.53 -11.10
N TYR A 138 9.48 -3.37 -11.74
CA TYR A 138 8.17 -2.73 -11.84
C TYR A 138 7.15 -3.64 -12.51
N GLU A 139 7.49 -4.27 -13.64
CA GLU A 139 6.58 -5.19 -14.34
C GLU A 139 6.21 -6.41 -13.50
N LEU A 140 7.17 -6.99 -12.79
CA LEU A 140 6.93 -8.10 -11.86
C LEU A 140 6.07 -7.66 -10.68
N SER A 141 6.40 -6.53 -10.06
CA SER A 141 5.63 -5.97 -8.94
C SER A 141 4.21 -5.67 -9.38
N VAL A 142 3.99 -5.00 -10.51
CA VAL A 142 2.65 -4.64 -11.00
C VAL A 142 1.75 -5.85 -11.19
N LYS A 143 2.28 -6.95 -11.73
CA LYS A 143 1.49 -8.20 -11.92
C LYS A 143 0.96 -8.77 -10.61
N HIS A 144 1.65 -8.53 -9.49
CA HIS A 144 1.29 -9.08 -8.17
C HIS A 144 0.72 -8.05 -7.20
N ALA A 145 1.06 -6.78 -7.38
CA ALA A 145 0.83 -5.70 -6.43
C ALA A 145 -0.37 -4.83 -6.80
N LEU A 146 -0.65 -4.64 -8.10
CA LEU A 146 -1.79 -3.83 -8.49
C LEU A 146 -3.07 -4.53 -8.03
N PRO A 147 -3.94 -3.83 -7.30
CA PRO A 147 -5.20 -4.41 -6.90
C PRO A 147 -5.98 -4.80 -8.16
N SER A 148 -6.62 -5.98 -8.13
CA SER A 148 -7.77 -6.20 -9.00
C SER A 148 -8.77 -5.07 -8.76
N ALA A 149 -9.57 -4.70 -9.77
CA ALA A 149 -10.46 -3.53 -9.77
C ALA A 149 -11.29 -3.36 -8.47
N ASN A 150 -11.50 -4.45 -7.72
CA ASN A 150 -12.24 -4.55 -6.47
C ASN A 150 -11.62 -3.89 -5.22
N ARG A 151 -10.42 -3.28 -5.25
CA ARG A 151 -9.86 -2.56 -4.06
C ARG A 151 -9.72 -1.05 -4.22
N ILE A 152 -10.40 -0.45 -5.20
CA ILE A 152 -10.46 1.00 -5.34
C ILE A 152 -11.67 1.49 -4.55
N ASN A 153 -11.42 2.13 -3.40
CA ASN A 153 -12.50 2.76 -2.63
C ASN A 153 -12.73 4.16 -3.20
N ILE A 154 -13.94 4.38 -3.71
CA ILE A 154 -14.36 5.69 -4.24
C ILE A 154 -15.11 6.41 -3.12
N LEU A 155 -14.57 7.56 -2.69
CA LEU A 155 -15.17 8.45 -1.70
C LEU A 155 -15.49 9.79 -2.38
N ASN A 156 -16.62 9.88 -3.08
CA ASN A 156 -17.07 11.07 -3.83
C ASN A 156 -15.97 11.68 -4.73
N ALA A 157 -15.23 12.69 -4.23
CA ALA A 157 -14.16 13.39 -4.93
C ALA A 157 -12.77 12.73 -4.79
N PHE A 158 -12.65 11.72 -3.92
CA PHE A 158 -11.41 11.04 -3.60
C PHE A 158 -11.43 9.59 -4.07
N ARG A 159 -10.28 9.10 -4.51
CA ARG A 159 -10.04 7.67 -4.71
C ARG A 159 -8.93 7.21 -3.78
N LEU A 160 -9.18 6.12 -3.08
CA LEU A 160 -8.20 5.44 -2.27
C LEU A 160 -7.77 4.17 -3.00
N VAL A 161 -6.47 4.05 -3.25
CA VAL A 161 -5.87 2.85 -3.84
C VAL A 161 -4.85 2.30 -2.86
N GLN A 162 -4.99 1.01 -2.54
CA GLN A 162 -4.02 0.29 -1.72
C GLN A 162 -3.28 -0.75 -2.57
N VAL A 163 -1.96 -0.68 -2.55
CA VAL A 163 -1.07 -1.55 -3.32
C VAL A 163 -0.24 -2.39 -2.35
N ASN A 164 -0.23 -3.70 -2.51
CA ASN A 164 0.65 -4.57 -1.72
C ASN A 164 2.00 -4.72 -2.42
N LEU A 165 3.04 -4.12 -1.86
CA LEU A 165 4.42 -4.31 -2.35
C LEU A 165 5.20 -5.36 -1.53
N GLY A 166 4.56 -5.97 -0.54
CA GLY A 166 5.12 -7.08 0.22
C GLY A 166 4.76 -8.44 -0.38
N SER A 167 5.25 -9.51 0.26
CA SER A 167 4.86 -10.86 -0.11
C SER A 167 3.44 -11.19 0.38
N PRO A 168 2.81 -12.26 -0.13
CA PRO A 168 1.53 -12.73 0.42
C PRO A 168 1.60 -13.09 1.91
N GLN A 169 2.74 -13.59 2.39
CA GLN A 169 2.95 -13.96 3.80
C GLN A 169 3.24 -12.75 4.69
N ARG A 170 3.84 -11.69 4.12
CA ARG A 170 4.20 -10.44 4.81
C ARG A 170 3.76 -9.24 3.96
N PRO A 171 2.45 -8.97 3.88
CA PRO A 171 1.94 -7.89 3.06
C PRO A 171 2.42 -6.54 3.59
N THR A 172 2.75 -5.64 2.67
CA THR A 172 3.13 -4.27 2.96
C THR A 172 2.28 -3.36 2.08
N TRP A 173 1.25 -2.76 2.69
CA TRP A 173 0.26 -1.96 1.95
C TRP A 173 0.67 -0.50 1.88
N PHE A 174 0.73 0.02 0.65
CA PHE A 174 0.95 1.42 0.34
C PHE A 174 -0.38 2.07 -0.04
N THR A 175 -0.70 3.19 0.61
CA THR A 175 -1.94 3.92 0.33
C THR A 175 -1.67 5.14 -0.56
N PHE A 176 -2.48 5.27 -1.60
CA PHE A 176 -2.48 6.41 -2.51
C PHE A 176 -3.85 7.08 -2.49
N ILE A 177 -3.85 8.40 -2.49
CA ILE A 177 -5.06 9.22 -2.59
C ILE A 177 -5.06 9.91 -3.95
N GLY A 178 -6.12 9.71 -4.71
CA GLY A 178 -6.42 10.45 -5.92
C GLY A 178 -7.45 11.53 -5.64
N ALA A 179 -7.17 12.77 -6.03
CA ALA A 179 -8.08 13.91 -5.96
C ALA A 179 -7.73 14.88 -7.10
N TYR A 180 -8.66 15.69 -7.61
CA TYR A 180 -8.36 16.72 -8.63
C TYR A 180 -7.60 16.23 -9.87
N ASN A 181 -7.97 15.07 -10.41
CA ASN A 181 -7.24 14.43 -11.51
C ASN A 181 -5.72 14.21 -11.27
N MET A 182 -5.30 14.21 -10.00
CA MET A 182 -3.93 13.95 -9.59
C MET A 182 -3.88 12.85 -8.54
N TRP A 183 -2.76 12.15 -8.48
CA TRP A 183 -2.49 11.14 -7.48
C TRP A 183 -1.41 11.61 -6.53
N ILE A 184 -1.59 11.32 -5.26
CA ILE A 184 -0.69 11.68 -4.18
C ILE A 184 -0.41 10.40 -3.40
N TRP A 185 0.87 10.15 -3.14
CA TRP A 185 1.28 9.12 -2.21
C TRP A 185 1.16 9.65 -0.79
N VAL A 186 0.47 8.91 0.06
CA VAL A 186 0.43 9.19 1.49
C VAL A 186 1.47 8.31 2.16
N PRO A 187 2.33 8.88 3.02
CA PRO A 187 3.37 8.13 3.70
C PRO A 187 2.78 7.28 4.86
N LEU A 188 1.71 6.53 4.57
CA LEU A 188 1.08 5.57 5.47
C LEU A 188 1.32 4.18 4.89
N ILE A 189 2.29 3.49 5.48
CA ILE A 189 2.68 2.14 5.10
C ILE A 189 2.18 1.20 6.20
N TRP A 190 1.31 0.27 5.83
CA TRP A 190 0.80 -0.72 6.77
C TRP A 190 1.63 -1.99 6.65
N THR A 191 2.32 -2.35 7.72
CA THR A 191 3.11 -3.58 7.84
C THR A 191 2.46 -4.52 8.87
N GLN A 192 2.94 -5.75 8.97
CA GLN A 192 2.52 -6.66 10.05
C GLN A 192 2.92 -6.16 11.44
N GLN A 193 3.95 -5.31 11.54
CA GLN A 193 4.48 -4.80 12.80
C GLN A 193 3.83 -3.48 13.23
N GLY A 194 3.04 -2.84 12.35
CA GLY A 194 2.36 -1.58 12.62
C GLY A 194 2.35 -0.63 11.43
N ILE A 195 2.12 0.65 11.71
CA ILE A 195 2.11 1.73 10.73
C ILE A 195 3.51 2.35 10.66
N ALA A 196 4.13 2.30 9.50
CA ALA A 196 5.35 3.04 9.20
C ALA A 196 5.01 4.34 8.47
N MET A 197 5.61 5.44 8.94
CA MET A 197 5.36 6.79 8.41
C MET A 197 6.35 7.20 7.31
N ASP A 198 7.31 6.33 6.96
CA ASP A 198 8.24 6.56 5.87
C ASP A 198 8.82 5.23 5.34
N LEU A 199 9.28 5.26 4.09
CA LEU A 199 10.00 4.17 3.44
C LEU A 199 11.24 3.76 4.23
N THR A 200 11.93 4.70 4.87
CA THR A 200 13.11 4.39 5.70
C THR A 200 12.78 3.52 6.90
N MET A 201 11.64 3.76 7.57
CA MET A 201 11.16 2.92 8.67
C MET A 201 10.80 1.52 8.15
N ALA A 202 10.08 1.44 7.03
CA ALA A 202 9.73 0.17 6.40
C ALA A 202 10.96 -0.68 6.00
N CYS A 203 12.12 -0.06 5.80
CA CYS A 203 13.38 -0.76 5.57
C CYS A 203 13.96 -1.40 6.83
N GLN A 204 13.86 -0.73 7.99
CA GLN A 204 14.42 -1.23 9.25
C GLN A 204 13.69 -2.48 9.72
N ASP A 205 12.38 -2.51 9.49
CA ASP A 205 11.49 -3.62 9.80
C ASP A 205 11.66 -4.83 8.87
N GLY A 206 12.56 -4.74 7.88
CA GLY A 206 12.79 -5.77 6.87
C GLY A 206 11.66 -5.90 5.85
N GLY A 207 10.60 -5.07 5.95
CA GLY A 207 9.44 -5.09 5.05
C GLY A 207 9.83 -4.94 3.59
N LEU A 208 10.74 -4.00 3.29
CA LEU A 208 11.22 -3.74 1.93
C LEU A 208 12.25 -4.76 1.41
N LEU A 209 12.94 -5.46 2.31
CA LEU A 209 14.00 -6.42 1.94
C LEU A 209 13.45 -7.84 1.67
N ASN A 210 12.26 -8.17 2.19
CA ASN A 210 11.65 -9.49 2.04
C ASN A 210 11.47 -9.93 0.57
N TYR A 211 11.32 -8.98 -0.37
CA TYR A 211 11.19 -9.30 -1.80
C TYR A 211 12.52 -9.75 -2.41
N ALA A 212 13.64 -9.17 -1.97
CA ALA A 212 14.97 -9.55 -2.44
C ALA A 212 15.34 -10.96 -1.96
N ASP A 213 15.02 -11.29 -0.71
CA ASP A 213 15.25 -12.62 -0.14
C ASP A 213 14.35 -13.68 -0.80
N GLN A 214 13.09 -13.34 -1.12
CA GLN A 214 12.21 -14.24 -1.88
C GLN A 214 12.70 -14.47 -3.32
N ALA A 215 13.20 -13.45 -4.01
CA ALA A 215 13.76 -13.61 -5.35
C ALA A 215 14.99 -14.54 -5.37
N GLN A 216 15.70 -14.65 -4.24
CA GLN A 216 16.84 -15.56 -4.07
C GLN A 216 16.46 -16.97 -3.60
N GLY A 217 15.16 -17.26 -3.40
CA GLY A 217 14.69 -18.59 -3.02
C GLY A 217 15.11 -19.05 -1.62
N ARG A 218 15.58 -18.14 -0.76
CA ARG A 218 15.95 -18.46 0.64
C ARG A 218 14.70 -18.35 1.51
N ARG A 219 14.16 -19.49 1.94
CA ARG A 219 13.13 -19.60 2.97
C ARG A 219 13.76 -19.95 4.30
#